data_AF-A0AAD5Y5P2-F1
#
_entry.id   AF-A0AAD5Y5P2-F1
#
_cell.length_a   1.000
_cell.length_b   1.000
_cell.length_c   1.000
_cell.angle_alpha   90.00
_cell.angle_beta   90.00
_cell.angle_gamma   90.00
#
_symmetry.space_group_name_H-M   'P 1'
#
loop_
_entity.id
_entity.type
_entity.pdbx_description
1 polymer ?
#
loop_
_entity_poly.entity_id
_entity_poly.type
_entity_poly.pdbx_seq_one_letter_code
_entity_poly.pdbx_strand_id
1 'polypeptide(L)'
;MAIISNPVNSTVPIVSEVFKKAGVYDPKRIFGVTTLDITRANTFVSQLKNTSPLETEVTVIGGHSGATIIPVLSTLSHSFSDSERDSLVNRIQFGGDEVVKAKNGAGSATLSMAFAGARFVSSLLNASVAKKAGVRECTFINTNVADGLEFFSTIVELGPNGVEKVHPIPKLSEYEQGLYNAAVPELKNSIQKGIEFDEGLPAHGNRQTLIKRHSNWILAFNANCDLKYPRPIKDIKKDFLKTEDQTIATPVFTSNAKHELTPVEQKQIQSHAEKYKEEFDMLIQQVQERKQRKALETREESEKENDKDENSQSELIEIE
;
A
#
# COMPACT_ATOMS: atom_id res chain seq x y z
N MET A 1 15.46 7.11 -0.54
CA MET A 1 14.02 6.78 -0.45
C MET A 1 13.64 6.75 1.02
N ALA A 2 12.71 7.61 1.45
CA ALA A 2 12.19 7.62 2.82
C ALA A 2 10.74 7.09 2.82
N ILE A 3 10.52 5.96 3.48
CA ILE A 3 9.29 5.16 3.40
C ILE A 3 8.48 5.37 4.67
N ILE A 4 7.28 5.92 4.51
CA ILE A 4 6.29 6.14 5.59
C ILE A 4 5.13 5.15 5.47
N SER A 5 4.92 4.56 4.28
CA SER A 5 3.80 3.67 4.01
C SER A 5 3.80 2.48 4.97
N ASN A 6 2.72 2.34 5.72
CA ASN A 6 2.52 1.22 6.63
C ASN A 6 2.13 -0.06 5.90
N PRO A 7 2.50 -1.24 6.41
CA PRO A 7 3.36 -1.44 7.59
C PRO A 7 4.86 -1.31 7.24
N VAL A 8 5.58 -0.37 7.88
CA VAL A 8 7.01 -0.07 7.57
C VAL A 8 7.91 -1.30 7.68
N ASN A 9 7.66 -2.19 8.66
CA ASN A 9 8.41 -3.43 8.87
C ASN A 9 8.39 -4.38 7.65
N SER A 10 7.41 -4.24 6.75
CA SER A 10 7.31 -5.02 5.51
C SER A 10 7.53 -4.17 4.26
N THR A 11 7.09 -2.91 4.23
CA THR A 11 7.23 -2.06 3.04
C THR A 11 8.68 -1.68 2.74
N VAL A 12 9.54 -1.57 3.76
CA VAL A 12 10.97 -1.33 3.55
C VAL A 12 11.65 -2.53 2.87
N PRO A 13 11.46 -3.78 3.33
CA PRO A 13 11.89 -4.97 2.59
C PRO A 13 11.32 -5.03 1.17
N ILE A 14 10.02 -4.73 0.97
CA ILE A 14 9.40 -4.71 -0.37
C ILE A 14 10.15 -3.75 -1.30
N VAL A 15 10.36 -2.50 -0.87
CA VAL A 15 11.07 -1.50 -1.68
C VAL A 15 12.52 -1.93 -1.93
N SER A 16 13.15 -2.57 -0.96
CA SER A 16 14.51 -3.09 -1.12
C SER A 16 14.57 -4.17 -2.22
N GLU A 17 13.64 -5.13 -2.23
CA GLU A 17 13.56 -6.15 -3.28
C GLU A 17 13.24 -5.56 -4.66
N VAL A 18 12.35 -4.57 -4.74
CA VAL A 18 12.06 -3.82 -5.99
C VAL A 18 13.34 -3.18 -6.53
N PHE A 19 14.11 -2.52 -5.67
CA PHE A 19 15.38 -1.89 -6.06
C PHE A 19 16.46 -2.91 -6.44
N LYS A 20 16.51 -4.06 -5.76
CA LYS A 20 17.43 -5.18 -6.09
C LYS A 20 17.13 -5.71 -7.49
N LYS A 21 15.86 -5.97 -7.81
CA LYS A 21 15.42 -6.42 -9.14
C LYS A 21 15.69 -5.39 -10.23
N ALA A 22 15.54 -4.10 -9.92
CA ALA A 22 15.86 -3.02 -10.85
C ALA A 22 17.37 -2.76 -11.02
N GLY A 23 18.24 -3.45 -10.26
CA GLY A 23 19.69 -3.29 -10.34
C GLY A 23 20.23 -1.95 -9.81
N VAL A 24 19.42 -1.22 -9.02
CA VAL A 24 19.75 0.12 -8.48
C VAL A 24 19.74 0.16 -6.95
N TYR A 25 19.83 -1.01 -6.31
CA TYR A 25 19.80 -1.14 -4.86
C TYR A 25 21.04 -0.55 -4.19
N ASP A 26 20.81 0.45 -3.34
CA ASP A 26 21.79 0.96 -2.39
C ASP A 26 21.18 0.92 -0.98
N PRO A 27 21.62 -0.01 -0.11
CA PRO A 27 21.07 -0.15 1.24
C PRO A 27 21.27 1.10 2.10
N LYS A 28 22.27 1.95 1.79
CA LYS A 28 22.54 3.18 2.55
C LYS A 28 21.53 4.28 2.26
N ARG A 29 20.70 4.13 1.23
CA ARG A 29 19.78 5.16 0.74
C ARG A 29 18.30 4.77 0.84
N ILE A 30 17.98 3.69 1.54
CA ILE A 30 16.60 3.24 1.78
C ILE A 30 16.33 3.31 3.29
N PHE A 31 15.33 4.09 3.67
CA PHE A 31 15.02 4.41 5.06
C PHE A 31 13.55 4.17 5.36
N GLY A 32 13.25 3.40 6.41
CA GLY A 32 11.94 3.38 7.05
C GLY A 32 11.85 4.49 8.09
N VAL A 33 10.86 5.38 7.94
CA VAL A 33 10.70 6.54 8.82
C VAL A 33 10.01 6.12 10.11
N THR A 34 10.80 5.95 11.18
CA THR A 34 10.34 5.62 12.55
C THR A 34 10.34 6.83 13.49
N THR A 35 10.59 8.04 12.97
CA THR A 35 10.74 9.28 13.75
C THR A 35 9.49 9.65 14.56
N LEU A 36 8.31 9.16 14.17
CA LEU A 36 7.09 9.36 14.95
C LEU A 36 7.16 8.68 16.31
N ASP A 37 7.80 7.51 16.40
CA ASP A 37 7.93 6.77 17.66
C ASP A 37 8.86 7.50 18.64
N ILE A 38 9.96 8.07 18.12
CA ILE A 38 10.86 8.94 18.88
C ILE A 38 10.11 10.18 19.37
N THR A 39 9.34 10.82 18.48
CA THR A 39 8.57 12.03 18.82
C THR A 39 7.55 11.74 19.92
N ARG A 40 6.86 10.60 19.85
CA ARG A 40 5.95 10.12 20.89
C ARG A 40 6.69 9.84 22.20
N ALA A 41 7.79 9.09 22.14
CA ALA A 41 8.58 8.75 23.31
C ALA A 41 9.09 9.99 24.04
N ASN A 42 9.67 10.96 23.32
CA ASN A 42 10.10 12.23 23.89
C ASN A 42 8.93 12.99 24.54
N THR A 43 7.78 13.03 23.87
CA THR A 43 6.58 13.71 24.38
C THR A 43 6.06 13.04 25.66
N PHE A 44 5.96 11.71 25.69
CA PHE A 44 5.39 11.01 26.84
C PHE A 44 6.34 10.96 28.03
N VAL A 45 7.65 10.79 27.79
CA VAL A 45 8.67 10.88 28.86
C VAL A 45 8.68 12.28 29.47
N SER A 46 8.70 13.31 28.63
CA SER A 46 8.74 14.70 29.11
C SER A 46 7.47 15.10 29.88
N GLN A 47 6.30 14.64 29.44
CA GLN A 47 5.05 14.81 30.19
C GLN A 47 5.10 14.13 31.57
N LEU A 48 5.64 12.91 31.64
CA LEU A 48 5.72 12.17 32.89
C LEU A 48 6.72 12.79 33.88
N LYS A 49 7.85 13.31 33.37
CA LYS A 49 8.94 13.86 34.19
C LYS A 49 8.92 15.38 34.31
N ASN A 50 7.89 16.04 33.75
CA ASN A 50 7.74 17.50 33.72
C ASN A 50 8.96 18.22 33.13
N THR A 51 9.51 17.68 32.04
CA THR A 51 10.63 18.27 31.30
C THR A 51 10.19 18.77 29.92
N SER A 52 11.10 19.33 29.13
CA SER A 52 10.82 19.74 27.76
C SER A 52 10.95 18.56 26.78
N PRO A 53 9.97 18.33 25.88
CA PRO A 53 10.10 17.32 24.82
C PRO A 53 11.21 17.64 23.80
N LEU A 54 11.67 18.90 23.74
CA LEU A 54 12.77 19.33 22.87
C LEU A 54 14.14 18.96 23.45
N GLU A 55 14.24 18.82 24.77
CA GLU A 55 15.47 18.47 25.50
C GLU A 55 15.52 16.98 25.86
N THR A 56 14.42 16.26 25.64
CA THR A 56 14.31 14.82 25.89
C THR A 56 14.70 14.06 24.62
N GLU A 57 15.68 13.16 24.72
CA GLU A 57 16.14 12.35 23.59
C GLU A 57 16.04 10.86 23.94
N VAL A 58 14.89 10.24 23.64
CA VAL A 58 14.68 8.81 23.80
C VAL A 58 15.13 8.07 22.55
N THR A 59 16.00 7.07 22.72
CA THR A 59 16.33 6.14 21.65
C THR A 59 15.20 5.12 21.49
N VAL A 60 14.70 4.93 20.27
CA VAL A 60 13.70 3.91 19.95
C VAL A 60 14.25 3.00 18.86
N ILE A 61 14.38 1.72 19.17
CA ILE A 61 14.93 0.69 18.28
C ILE A 61 13.87 -0.36 17.90
N GLY A 62 14.21 -1.31 17.03
CA GLY A 62 13.32 -2.40 16.64
C GLY A 62 12.64 -2.16 15.30
N GLY A 63 11.31 -2.01 15.31
CA GLY A 63 10.46 -1.73 14.16
C GLY A 63 9.51 -0.55 14.38
N HIS A 64 8.40 -0.54 13.65
CA HIS A 64 7.38 0.52 13.65
C HIS A 64 5.94 -0.03 13.86
N SER A 65 5.78 -1.15 14.55
CA SER A 65 4.46 -1.78 14.75
C SER A 65 4.35 -2.44 16.11
N GLY A 66 3.46 -1.93 16.97
CA GLY A 66 3.12 -2.54 18.24
C GLY A 66 4.34 -2.92 19.08
N ALA A 67 4.44 -4.20 19.44
CA ALA A 67 5.51 -4.74 20.28
C ALA A 67 6.91 -4.64 19.65
N THR A 68 7.01 -4.43 18.34
CA THR A 68 8.32 -4.22 17.67
C THR A 68 8.95 -2.86 17.99
N ILE A 69 8.19 -1.90 18.53
CA ILE A 69 8.70 -0.59 18.93
C ILE A 69 9.32 -0.72 20.33
N ILE A 70 10.64 -0.52 20.43
CA ILE A 70 11.39 -0.73 21.69
C ILE A 70 11.98 0.62 22.14
N PRO A 71 11.32 1.35 23.06
CA PRO A 71 11.90 2.53 23.67
C PRO A 71 12.97 2.13 24.69
N VAL A 72 14.20 2.63 24.51
CA VAL A 72 15.33 2.36 25.39
C VAL A 72 15.40 3.44 26.48
N LEU A 73 14.60 3.24 27.53
CA LEU A 73 14.46 4.17 28.66
C LEU A 73 15.65 4.11 29.62
N SER A 74 16.38 2.98 29.68
CA SER A 74 17.53 2.78 30.58
C SER A 74 18.71 3.71 30.31
N THR A 75 18.76 4.31 29.11
CA THR A 75 19.80 5.28 28.72
C THR A 75 19.50 6.69 29.19
N LEU A 76 18.29 6.95 29.68
CA LEU A 76 17.88 8.26 30.16
C LEU A 76 18.42 8.53 31.56
N SER A 77 18.63 9.80 31.90
CA SER A 77 19.03 10.23 33.24
C SER A 77 17.93 10.08 34.30
N HIS A 78 16.68 9.84 33.87
CA HIS A 78 15.54 9.69 34.77
C HIS A 78 15.35 8.24 35.18
N SER A 79 15.01 8.01 36.45
CA SER A 79 14.51 6.72 36.92
C SER A 79 13.00 6.62 36.73
N PHE A 80 12.52 5.41 36.49
CA PHE A 80 11.10 5.07 36.34
C PHE A 80 10.77 3.94 37.32
N SER A 81 9.61 4.00 37.97
CA SER A 81 9.07 2.82 38.64
C SER A 81 8.67 1.76 37.60
N ASP A 82 8.49 0.51 38.02
CA ASP A 82 8.05 -0.54 37.10
C ASP A 82 6.69 -0.21 36.47
N SER A 83 5.74 0.33 37.25
CA SER A 83 4.42 0.71 36.74
C SER A 83 4.46 1.90 35.78
N GLU A 84 5.31 2.89 36.06
CA GLU A 84 5.56 4.02 35.15
C GLU A 84 6.17 3.53 33.83
N ARG A 85 7.19 2.67 33.93
CA ARG A 85 7.88 2.09 32.77
C ARG A 85 6.90 1.32 31.89
N ASP A 86 6.13 0.40 32.47
CA ASP A 86 5.20 -0.45 31.74
C ASP A 86 4.10 0.36 31.04
N SER A 87 3.52 1.33 31.75
CA SER A 87 2.50 2.22 31.19
C SER A 87 3.06 3.07 30.05
N LEU A 88 4.28 3.59 30.22
CA LEU A 88 4.96 4.42 29.23
C LEU A 88 5.32 3.61 27.98
N VAL A 89 5.90 2.43 28.13
CA VAL A 89 6.24 1.54 27.02
C VAL A 89 4.99 1.16 26.23
N ASN A 90 3.92 0.74 26.92
CA ASN A 90 2.66 0.41 26.27
C ASN A 90 2.11 1.59 25.47
N ARG A 91 2.11 2.79 26.06
CA ARG A 91 1.63 4.00 25.38
C ARG A 91 2.47 4.39 24.16
N ILE A 92 3.78 4.16 24.20
CA ILE A 92 4.68 4.38 23.05
C ILE A 92 4.36 3.37 21.93
N GLN A 93 4.26 2.08 22.26
CA GLN A 93 4.00 0.99 21.30
C GLN A 93 2.63 1.12 20.61
N PHE A 94 1.60 1.50 21.37
CA PHE A 94 0.22 1.57 20.91
C PHE A 94 -0.29 3.01 20.77
N GLY A 95 0.60 4.00 20.71
CA GLY A 95 0.24 5.40 20.50
C GLY A 95 -0.42 5.67 19.14
N GLY A 96 -0.28 4.75 18.18
CA GLY A 96 -1.07 4.74 16.93
C GLY A 96 -2.54 4.47 17.18
N ASP A 97 -2.83 3.47 18.00
CA ASP A 97 -4.19 3.02 18.32
C ASP A 97 -4.91 4.04 19.19
N GLU A 98 -4.21 4.73 20.10
CA GLU A 98 -4.76 5.86 20.88
C GLU A 98 -5.35 6.94 19.94
N VAL A 99 -4.63 7.26 18.86
CA VAL A 99 -5.08 8.26 17.87
C VAL A 99 -6.25 7.75 17.04
N VAL A 100 -6.21 6.50 16.58
CA VAL A 100 -7.32 5.90 15.80
C VAL A 100 -8.59 5.87 16.65
N LYS A 101 -8.49 5.50 17.92
CA LYS A 101 -9.61 5.51 18.88
C LYS A 101 -10.12 6.92 19.11
N ALA A 102 -9.25 7.89 19.36
CA ALA A 102 -9.63 9.29 19.54
C ALA A 102 -10.32 9.90 18.32
N LYS A 103 -9.98 9.40 17.12
CA LYS A 103 -10.63 9.78 15.84
C LYS A 103 -11.85 8.92 15.51
N ASN A 104 -12.35 8.09 16.42
CA ASN A 104 -13.48 7.18 16.19
C ASN A 104 -13.32 6.33 14.90
N GLY A 105 -12.09 5.89 14.61
CA GLY A 105 -11.79 5.10 13.41
C GLY A 105 -11.67 5.90 12.11
N ALA A 106 -11.82 7.23 12.13
CA ALA A 106 -11.71 8.10 10.94
C ALA A 106 -10.26 8.32 10.45
N GLY A 107 -9.40 7.32 10.60
CA GLY A 107 -8.01 7.33 10.18
C GLY A 107 -7.00 7.44 11.32
N SER A 108 -5.72 7.35 10.97
CA SER A 108 -4.58 7.33 11.89
C SER A 108 -3.93 8.71 12.07
N ALA A 109 -2.76 8.75 12.68
CA ALA A 109 -1.96 9.96 12.88
C ALA A 109 -1.58 10.61 11.53
N THR A 110 -2.04 11.84 11.31
CA THR A 110 -1.76 12.61 10.08
C THR A 110 -0.78 13.74 10.36
N LEU A 111 -1.16 14.72 11.17
CA LEU A 111 -0.34 15.91 11.46
C LEU A 111 0.98 15.57 12.16
N SER A 112 0.94 14.70 13.17
CA SER A 112 2.15 14.26 13.87
C SER A 112 3.06 13.41 12.97
N MET A 113 2.50 12.61 12.07
CA MET A 113 3.30 11.89 11.08
C MET A 113 3.91 12.85 10.05
N ALA A 114 3.19 13.87 9.60
CA ALA A 114 3.71 14.90 8.71
C ALA A 114 4.89 15.65 9.37
N PHE A 115 4.76 16.02 10.64
CA PHE A 115 5.85 16.60 11.42
C PHE A 115 7.06 15.65 11.50
N ALA A 116 6.85 14.39 11.86
CA ALA A 116 7.92 13.40 11.96
C ALA A 116 8.63 13.16 10.62
N GLY A 117 7.88 13.07 9.53
CA GLY A 117 8.42 12.96 8.18
C GLY A 117 9.22 14.19 7.77
N ALA A 118 8.71 15.39 8.04
CA ALA A 118 9.41 16.65 7.78
C ALA A 118 10.71 16.77 8.58
N ARG A 119 10.71 16.37 9.87
CA ARG A 119 11.91 16.31 10.71
C ARG A 119 12.94 15.36 10.13
N PHE A 120 12.56 14.13 9.79
CA PHE A 120 13.48 13.14 9.23
C PHE A 120 14.10 13.60 7.91
N VAL A 121 13.28 14.14 7.00
CA VAL A 121 13.76 14.69 5.72
C VAL A 121 14.67 15.90 5.95
N SER A 122 14.38 16.75 6.93
CA SER A 122 15.26 17.87 7.30
C SER A 122 16.63 17.37 7.79
N SER A 123 16.67 16.31 8.60
CA SER A 123 17.92 15.66 9.00
C SER A 123 18.68 15.10 7.80
N LEU A 124 18.00 14.41 6.87
CA LEU A 124 18.61 13.95 5.62
C LEU A 124 19.18 15.10 4.77
N LEU A 125 18.47 16.22 4.65
CA LEU A 125 18.94 17.39 3.89
C LEU A 125 20.14 18.06 4.56
N ASN A 126 20.12 18.19 5.89
CA ASN A 126 21.25 18.72 6.65
C ASN A 126 22.51 17.86 6.47
N ALA A 127 22.35 16.53 6.50
CA ALA A 127 23.44 15.60 6.30
C ALA A 127 23.95 15.58 4.86
N SER A 128 23.04 15.54 3.88
CA SER A 128 23.39 15.30 2.48
C SER A 128 23.74 16.55 1.68
N VAL A 129 22.96 17.62 1.86
CA VAL A 129 23.10 18.88 1.11
C VAL A 129 23.98 19.85 1.88
N ALA A 130 23.66 20.10 3.15
CA ALA A 130 24.43 21.02 3.98
C ALA A 130 25.74 20.39 4.50
N LYS A 131 25.95 19.08 4.30
CA LYS A 131 27.15 18.33 4.73
C LYS A 131 27.46 18.51 6.22
N LYS A 132 26.43 18.68 7.05
CA LYS A 132 26.57 18.79 8.50
C LYS A 132 27.02 17.44 9.05
N ALA A 133 28.13 17.43 9.78
CA ALA A 133 28.62 16.23 10.45
C ALA A 133 27.77 15.90 11.69
N GLY A 134 27.72 14.61 12.05
CA GLY A 134 27.10 14.14 13.29
C GLY A 134 25.57 14.19 13.31
N VAL A 135 24.90 14.23 12.16
CA VAL A 135 23.44 14.12 12.11
C VAL A 135 23.01 12.70 12.43
N ARG A 136 22.35 12.51 13.57
CA ARG A 136 21.89 11.21 14.07
C ARG A 136 20.37 11.11 14.05
N GLU A 137 19.87 9.96 13.61
CA GLU A 137 18.44 9.62 13.60
C GLU A 137 18.27 8.12 13.87
N CYS A 138 17.14 7.71 14.45
CA CYS A 138 16.74 6.30 14.41
C CYS A 138 15.88 6.04 13.17
N THR A 139 16.21 4.99 12.42
CA THR A 139 15.50 4.65 11.18
C THR A 139 15.61 3.16 10.89
N PHE A 140 14.54 2.57 10.34
CA PHE A 140 14.48 1.16 9.97
C PHE A 140 15.20 0.94 8.64
N ILE A 141 16.36 0.28 8.67
CA ILE A 141 17.26 0.14 7.51
C ILE A 141 17.69 -1.32 7.32
N ASN A 142 18.25 -1.63 6.15
CA ASN A 142 18.95 -2.90 5.95
C ASN A 142 20.23 -2.89 6.79
N THR A 143 20.32 -3.78 7.76
CA THR A 143 21.42 -3.82 8.70
C THR A 143 21.50 -5.17 9.40
N ASN A 144 22.69 -5.48 9.88
CA ASN A 144 23.09 -6.71 10.56
C ASN A 144 23.43 -6.48 12.04
N VAL A 145 22.94 -5.38 12.64
CA VAL A 145 23.16 -5.07 14.07
C VAL A 145 22.34 -6.00 14.97
N ALA A 146 21.19 -6.46 14.51
CA ALA A 146 20.34 -7.40 15.22
C ALA A 146 20.53 -8.80 14.63
N ASP A 147 21.06 -9.72 15.42
CA ASP A 147 21.36 -11.08 14.97
C ASP A 147 20.11 -11.77 14.38
N GLY A 148 20.25 -12.27 13.14
CA GLY A 148 19.19 -13.00 12.45
C GLY A 148 18.09 -12.13 11.81
N LEU A 149 18.24 -10.80 11.80
CA LEU A 149 17.36 -9.87 11.09
C LEU A 149 18.13 -9.11 10.00
N GLU A 150 17.57 -9.04 8.79
CA GLU A 150 18.14 -8.26 7.67
C GLU A 150 17.79 -6.78 7.77
N PHE A 151 16.72 -6.44 8.50
CA PHE A 151 16.28 -5.07 8.71
C PHE A 151 16.02 -4.81 10.18
N PHE A 152 16.43 -3.63 10.66
CA PHE A 152 16.25 -3.22 12.04
C PHE A 152 16.32 -1.69 12.16
N SER A 153 15.60 -1.12 13.12
CA SER A 153 15.68 0.29 13.49
C SER A 153 16.71 0.49 14.59
N THR A 154 17.71 1.31 14.33
CA THR A 154 18.75 1.71 15.29
C THR A 154 19.23 3.12 14.95
N ILE A 155 20.10 3.67 15.80
CA ILE A 155 20.72 4.98 15.57
C ILE A 155 21.69 4.86 14.38
N VAL A 156 21.56 5.77 13.43
CA VAL A 156 22.49 5.92 12.31
C VAL A 156 23.06 7.33 12.27
N GLU A 157 24.30 7.47 11.79
CA GLU A 157 24.84 8.75 11.35
C GLU A 157 24.59 8.90 9.85
N LEU A 158 23.91 9.98 9.50
CA LEU A 158 23.60 10.35 8.12
C LEU A 158 24.71 11.25 7.56
N GLY A 159 24.99 11.11 6.27
CA GLY A 159 25.91 11.99 5.53
C GLY A 159 25.57 12.10 4.04
N PRO A 160 26.50 12.62 3.21
CA PRO A 160 26.30 12.83 1.76
C PRO A 160 25.83 11.60 0.98
N ASN A 161 26.18 10.41 1.46
CA ASN A 161 25.87 9.15 0.78
C ASN A 161 24.78 8.32 1.47
N GLY A 162 23.95 8.95 2.31
CA GLY A 162 22.93 8.26 3.10
C GLY A 162 23.51 7.83 4.46
N VAL A 163 23.33 6.56 4.84
CA VAL A 163 23.90 6.01 6.08
C VAL A 163 25.42 5.90 5.98
N GLU A 164 26.14 6.63 6.83
CA GLU A 164 27.61 6.56 6.93
C GLU A 164 28.07 5.62 8.03
N LYS A 165 27.34 5.61 9.15
CA LYS A 165 27.63 4.74 10.30
C LYS A 165 26.34 4.22 10.88
N VAL A 166 26.32 2.92 11.17
CA VAL A 166 25.27 2.29 11.97
C VAL A 166 25.81 2.06 13.37
N HIS A 167 25.11 2.54 14.39
CA HIS A 167 25.51 2.32 15.78
C HIS A 167 24.99 0.96 16.28
N PRO A 168 25.76 0.29 17.17
CA PRO A 168 25.31 -0.94 17.79
C PRO A 168 24.06 -0.71 18.64
N ILE A 169 23.31 -1.78 18.92
CA ILE A 169 22.21 -1.73 19.89
C ILE A 169 22.79 -1.25 21.23
N PRO A 170 22.19 -0.22 21.86
CA PRO A 170 22.64 0.26 23.16
C PRO A 170 22.54 -0.85 24.20
N LYS A 171 23.28 -0.71 25.31
CA LYS A 171 23.19 -1.66 26.41
C LYS A 171 21.76 -1.66 26.96
N LEU A 172 21.06 -2.78 26.82
CA LEU A 172 19.69 -2.96 27.27
C LEU A 172 19.66 -3.38 28.74
N SER A 173 18.65 -2.91 29.47
CA SER A 173 18.23 -3.47 30.74
C SER A 173 17.55 -4.83 30.55
N GLU A 174 17.39 -5.61 31.63
CA GLU A 174 16.70 -6.91 31.57
C GLU A 174 15.28 -6.79 31.00
N TYR A 175 14.57 -5.73 31.38
CA TYR A 175 13.23 -5.43 30.85
C TYR A 175 13.24 -5.18 29.34
N GLU A 176 14.14 -4.31 28.87
CA GLU A 176 14.25 -3.98 27.45
C GLU A 176 14.76 -5.16 26.62
N GLN A 177 15.59 -6.03 27.21
CA GLN A 177 16.00 -7.29 26.59
C GLN A 177 14.79 -8.22 26.41
N GLY A 178 13.85 -8.24 27.36
CA GLY A 178 12.56 -8.92 27.23
C GLY A 178 11.75 -8.40 26.04
N LEU A 179 11.64 -7.07 25.89
CA LEU A 179 10.98 -6.45 24.73
C LEU A 179 11.66 -6.82 23.42
N TYR A 180 13.00 -6.76 23.38
CA TYR A 180 13.78 -7.14 22.20
C TYR A 180 13.53 -8.60 21.79
N ASN A 181 13.57 -9.52 22.75
CA ASN A 181 13.33 -10.94 22.50
C ASN A 181 11.91 -11.21 21.96
N ALA A 182 10.90 -10.45 22.43
CA ALA A 182 9.54 -10.53 21.92
C ALA A 182 9.38 -9.91 20.51
N ALA A 183 10.10 -8.84 20.21
CA ALA A 183 10.04 -8.13 18.94
C ALA A 183 10.70 -8.88 17.77
N VAL A 184 11.82 -9.58 18.02
CA VAL A 184 12.60 -10.30 17.00
C VAL A 184 11.76 -11.27 16.15
N PRO A 185 10.96 -12.20 16.71
CA PRO A 185 10.17 -13.12 15.90
C PRO A 185 9.09 -12.41 15.05
N GLU A 186 8.47 -11.36 15.59
CA GLU A 186 7.49 -10.56 14.85
C GLU A 186 8.14 -9.81 13.69
N LEU A 187 9.29 -9.15 13.94
CA LEU A 187 10.08 -8.49 12.91
C LEU A 187 10.51 -9.46 11.82
N LYS A 188 11.02 -10.64 12.18
CA LYS A 188 11.41 -11.67 11.22
C LYS A 188 10.26 -12.06 10.30
N ASN A 189 9.05 -12.22 10.86
CA ASN A 189 7.85 -12.51 10.08
C ASN A 189 7.46 -11.35 9.15
N SER A 190 7.43 -10.12 9.65
CA SER A 190 7.13 -8.93 8.84
C SER A 190 8.13 -8.71 7.71
N ILE A 191 9.42 -8.93 7.96
CA ILE A 191 10.49 -8.83 6.98
C ILE A 191 10.32 -9.91 5.92
N GLN A 192 10.14 -11.17 6.34
CA GLN A 192 9.95 -12.29 5.43
C GLN A 192 8.72 -12.07 4.53
N LYS A 193 7.60 -11.61 5.08
CA LYS A 193 6.40 -11.23 4.30
C LYS A 193 6.69 -10.14 3.28
N GLY A 194 7.56 -9.17 3.61
CA GLY A 194 7.95 -8.11 2.70
C GLY A 194 8.88 -8.60 1.59
N ILE A 195 9.82 -9.51 1.88
CA ILE A 195 10.73 -10.11 0.90
C ILE A 195 9.97 -11.06 -0.03
N GLU A 196 9.09 -11.88 0.54
CA GLU A 196 8.22 -12.80 -0.20
C GLU A 196 7.06 -12.11 -0.92
N PHE A 197 6.93 -10.78 -0.74
CA PHE A 197 5.88 -10.01 -1.38
C PHE A 197 6.01 -10.15 -2.90
N ASP A 198 5.04 -10.86 -3.45
CA ASP A 198 4.89 -11.00 -4.88
C ASP A 198 4.30 -9.67 -5.40
N GLU A 199 5.04 -8.94 -6.24
CA GLU A 199 4.83 -7.52 -6.65
C GLU A 199 3.48 -7.15 -7.30
N GLY A 200 2.46 -7.98 -7.18
CA GLY A 200 1.25 -7.85 -7.98
C GLY A 200 1.58 -7.88 -9.47
N LEU A 201 0.59 -7.59 -10.30
CA LEU A 201 0.82 -7.52 -11.73
C LEU A 201 1.79 -6.38 -12.08
N PRO A 202 2.64 -6.54 -13.10
CA PRO A 202 3.50 -5.47 -13.57
C PRO A 202 2.70 -4.19 -13.83
N ALA A 203 3.29 -3.03 -13.53
CA ALA A 203 2.64 -1.71 -13.68
C ALA A 203 3.16 -0.89 -14.88
N HIS A 204 4.00 -1.48 -15.73
CA HIS A 204 4.52 -0.82 -16.93
C HIS A 204 3.59 -1.04 -18.15
N GLY A 205 3.61 -0.10 -19.10
CA GLY A 205 2.77 -0.11 -20.30
C GLY A 205 1.78 1.05 -20.35
N ASN A 206 1.05 1.16 -21.47
CA ASN A 206 0.02 2.19 -21.60
C ASN A 206 -1.26 1.81 -20.81
N ARG A 207 -2.17 2.77 -20.64
CA ARG A 207 -3.42 2.57 -19.88
C ARG A 207 -4.22 1.35 -20.34
N GLN A 208 -4.26 1.08 -21.64
CA GLN A 208 -5.02 -0.04 -22.21
C GLN A 208 -4.37 -1.39 -21.88
N THR A 209 -3.03 -1.46 -21.90
CA THR A 209 -2.28 -2.62 -21.42
C THR A 209 -2.57 -2.89 -19.94
N LEU A 210 -2.57 -1.86 -19.09
CA LEU A 210 -2.85 -2.01 -17.67
C LEU A 210 -4.28 -2.51 -17.40
N ILE A 211 -5.27 -1.95 -18.11
CA ILE A 211 -6.68 -2.40 -18.01
C ILE A 211 -6.79 -3.86 -18.44
N LYS A 212 -6.23 -4.23 -19.59
CA LYS A 212 -6.28 -5.60 -20.11
C LYS A 212 -5.60 -6.59 -19.17
N ARG A 213 -4.42 -6.23 -18.65
CA ARG A 213 -3.68 -7.03 -17.67
C ARG A 213 -4.52 -7.28 -16.41
N HIS A 214 -5.11 -6.22 -15.85
CA HIS A 214 -5.97 -6.33 -14.68
C HIS A 214 -7.22 -7.18 -14.93
N SER A 215 -7.92 -6.98 -16.05
CA SER A 215 -9.09 -7.78 -16.42
C SER A 215 -8.75 -9.26 -16.60
N ASN A 216 -7.67 -9.56 -17.31
CA ASN A 216 -7.25 -10.94 -17.53
C ASN A 216 -6.80 -11.62 -16.22
N TRP A 217 -6.16 -10.87 -15.32
CA TRP A 217 -5.78 -11.38 -14.00
C TRP A 217 -6.98 -11.69 -13.12
N ILE A 218 -7.99 -10.80 -13.09
CA ILE A 218 -9.24 -11.10 -12.37
C ILE A 218 -9.86 -12.39 -12.90
N LEU A 219 -9.90 -12.57 -14.23
CA LEU A 219 -10.44 -13.79 -14.82
C LEU A 219 -9.66 -15.03 -14.38
N ALA A 220 -8.32 -14.99 -14.44
CA ALA A 220 -7.46 -16.10 -14.03
C ALA A 220 -7.58 -16.40 -12.52
N PHE A 221 -7.70 -15.35 -11.70
CA PHE A 221 -7.87 -15.46 -10.26
C PHE A 221 -9.22 -16.05 -9.89
N ASN A 222 -10.32 -15.54 -10.46
CA ASN A 222 -11.67 -16.06 -10.23
C ASN A 222 -11.78 -17.52 -10.68
N ALA A 223 -11.26 -17.85 -11.87
CA ALA A 223 -11.23 -19.23 -12.35
C ALA A 223 -10.48 -20.17 -11.38
N ASN A 224 -9.44 -19.68 -10.70
CA ASN A 224 -8.73 -20.46 -9.68
C ASN A 224 -9.53 -20.59 -8.37
N CYS A 225 -10.27 -19.56 -7.97
CA CYS A 225 -11.18 -19.64 -6.81
C CYS A 225 -12.27 -20.70 -7.02
N ASP A 226 -12.70 -20.91 -8.26
CA ASP A 226 -13.71 -21.91 -8.63
C ASP A 226 -13.16 -23.35 -8.72
N LEU A 227 -11.84 -23.55 -8.62
CA LEU A 227 -11.25 -24.89 -8.66
C LEU A 227 -11.48 -25.65 -7.35
N LYS A 228 -11.73 -26.96 -7.47
CA LYS A 228 -11.83 -27.88 -6.31
C LYS A 228 -10.57 -27.87 -5.43
N TYR A 229 -9.41 -27.59 -6.02
CA TYR A 229 -8.13 -27.42 -5.33
C TYR A 229 -7.44 -26.17 -5.90
N PRO A 230 -7.68 -24.98 -5.30
CA PRO A 230 -7.05 -23.74 -5.76
C PRO A 230 -5.53 -23.82 -5.69
N ARG A 231 -4.86 -23.36 -6.75
CA ARG A 231 -3.40 -23.29 -6.80
C ARG A 231 -2.89 -22.07 -6.00
N PRO A 232 -1.63 -22.09 -5.52
CA PRO A 232 -1.00 -20.91 -4.94
C PRO A 232 -1.01 -19.72 -5.90
N ILE A 233 -1.28 -18.51 -5.39
CA ILE A 233 -1.36 -17.26 -6.18
C ILE A 233 -0.09 -17.03 -7.01
N LYS A 234 1.07 -17.35 -6.44
CA LYS A 234 2.38 -17.23 -7.09
C LYS A 234 2.48 -18.04 -8.39
N ASP A 235 1.92 -19.24 -8.42
CA ASP A 235 1.97 -20.12 -9.60
C ASP A 235 1.05 -19.62 -10.71
N ILE A 236 -0.16 -19.17 -10.33
CA ILE A 236 -1.13 -18.59 -11.26
C ILE A 236 -0.57 -17.32 -11.88
N LYS A 237 0.07 -16.47 -11.07
CA LYS A 237 0.73 -15.26 -11.54
C LYS A 237 1.87 -15.56 -12.49
N LYS A 238 2.70 -16.55 -12.17
CA LYS A 238 3.80 -16.97 -13.05
C LYS A 238 3.29 -17.44 -14.41
N ASP A 239 2.21 -18.24 -14.42
CA ASP A 239 1.57 -18.69 -15.66
C ASP A 239 0.96 -17.51 -16.42
N PHE A 240 0.24 -16.62 -15.72
CA PHE A 240 -0.37 -15.41 -16.27
C PHE A 240 0.66 -14.51 -16.97
N LEU A 241 1.78 -14.22 -16.30
CA LEU A 241 2.83 -13.33 -16.83
C LEU A 241 3.52 -13.96 -18.04
N LYS A 242 3.76 -15.27 -18.02
CA LYS A 242 4.27 -15.99 -19.20
C LYS A 242 3.32 -15.88 -20.39
N THR A 243 2.01 -16.02 -20.17
CA THR A 243 1.02 -15.86 -21.23
C THR A 243 1.00 -14.42 -21.74
N GLU A 244 1.13 -13.43 -20.87
CA GLU A 244 1.22 -12.02 -21.26
C GLU A 244 2.45 -11.78 -22.16
N ASP A 245 3.63 -12.22 -21.74
CA ASP A 245 4.87 -12.11 -22.53
C ASP A 245 4.75 -12.81 -23.89
N GLN A 246 4.14 -13.99 -23.94
CA GLN A 246 3.91 -14.72 -25.19
C GLN A 246 2.95 -13.99 -26.12
N THR A 247 1.87 -13.40 -25.60
CA THR A 247 0.90 -12.64 -26.40
C THR A 247 1.43 -11.28 -26.87
N ILE A 248 2.44 -10.71 -26.19
CA ILE A 248 3.17 -9.53 -26.65
C ILE A 248 4.23 -9.92 -27.71
N ALA A 249 4.89 -11.07 -27.55
CA ALA A 249 5.93 -11.55 -28.46
C ALA A 249 5.39 -12.18 -29.75
N THR A 250 4.15 -12.69 -29.75
CA THR A 250 3.48 -13.07 -30.99
C THR A 250 2.90 -11.80 -31.62
N PRO A 251 3.37 -11.37 -32.81
CA PRO A 251 2.63 -10.36 -33.53
C PRO A 251 1.23 -10.92 -33.74
N VAL A 252 0.22 -10.13 -33.39
CA VAL A 252 -1.16 -10.43 -33.76
C VAL A 252 -1.12 -10.72 -35.25
N PHE A 253 -1.32 -11.98 -35.62
CA PHE A 253 -1.56 -12.32 -37.00
C PHE A 253 -2.85 -11.59 -37.34
N THR A 254 -2.75 -10.42 -37.97
CA THR A 254 -3.89 -9.76 -38.56
C THR A 254 -4.28 -10.66 -39.73
N SER A 255 -5.07 -11.69 -39.43
CA SER A 255 -5.77 -12.44 -40.46
C SER A 255 -6.83 -11.50 -41.02
N ASN A 256 -6.42 -10.63 -41.94
CA ASN A 256 -7.28 -10.09 -42.98
C ASN A 256 -7.64 -11.18 -44.01
N ALA A 257 -7.46 -12.45 -43.69
CA ALA A 257 -8.08 -13.55 -44.41
C ALA A 257 -9.54 -13.63 -43.95
N LYS A 258 -10.46 -13.11 -44.76
CA LYS A 258 -11.87 -13.51 -44.69
C LYS A 258 -11.89 -15.04 -44.75
N HIS A 259 -12.28 -15.69 -43.67
CA HIS A 259 -12.60 -17.11 -43.73
C HIS A 259 -13.88 -17.23 -44.57
N GLU A 260 -13.74 -17.51 -45.86
CA GLU A 260 -14.88 -17.84 -46.70
C GLU A 260 -15.46 -19.14 -46.17
N LEU A 261 -16.66 -19.05 -45.59
CA LEU A 261 -17.42 -20.21 -45.12
C LEU A 261 -17.56 -21.21 -46.27
N THR A 262 -17.21 -22.46 -46.01
CA THR A 262 -17.35 -23.51 -47.02
C THR A 262 -18.84 -23.68 -47.37
N PRO A 263 -19.19 -24.15 -48.58
CA PRO A 263 -20.58 -24.37 -48.98
C PRO A 263 -21.37 -25.28 -48.02
N VAL A 264 -20.67 -26.15 -47.27
CA VAL A 264 -21.26 -27.04 -46.27
C VAL A 264 -21.64 -26.26 -45.00
N GLU A 265 -20.74 -25.41 -44.51
CA GLU A 265 -20.99 -24.55 -43.35
C GLU A 265 -22.11 -23.54 -43.66
N GLN A 266 -22.13 -22.97 -44.86
CA GLN A 266 -23.21 -22.07 -45.30
C GLN A 266 -24.57 -22.79 -45.30
N LYS A 267 -24.63 -24.03 -45.79
CA LYS A 267 -25.86 -24.84 -45.74
C LYS A 267 -26.29 -25.20 -44.33
N GLN A 268 -25.36 -25.50 -43.43
CA GLN A 268 -25.67 -25.79 -42.02
C GLN A 268 -26.20 -24.55 -41.29
N ILE A 269 -25.59 -23.40 -41.51
CA ILE A 269 -26.06 -22.12 -40.95
C ILE A 269 -27.45 -21.79 -41.48
N GLN A 270 -27.69 -21.96 -42.79
CA GLN A 270 -29.00 -21.69 -43.38
C GLN A 270 -30.07 -22.66 -42.88
N SER A 271 -29.76 -23.96 -42.78
CA SER A 271 -30.66 -24.96 -42.21
C SER A 271 -30.98 -24.68 -40.73
N HIS A 272 -30.00 -24.22 -39.96
CA HIS A 272 -30.20 -23.84 -38.57
C HIS A 272 -31.06 -22.58 -38.45
N ALA A 273 -30.80 -21.56 -39.27
CA ALA A 273 -31.59 -20.33 -39.31
C ALA A 273 -33.04 -20.59 -39.72
N GLU A 274 -33.28 -21.51 -40.67
CA GLU A 274 -34.64 -21.94 -41.06
C GLU A 274 -35.33 -22.72 -39.94
N LYS A 275 -34.61 -23.61 -39.26
CA LYS A 275 -35.16 -24.44 -38.18
C LYS A 275 -35.62 -23.60 -36.97
N TYR A 276 -34.91 -22.53 -36.65
CA TYR A 276 -35.17 -21.70 -35.46
C TYR A 276 -35.71 -20.31 -35.81
N LYS A 277 -36.26 -20.14 -37.03
CA LYS A 277 -36.70 -18.85 -37.55
C LYS A 277 -37.70 -18.14 -36.63
N GLU A 278 -38.68 -18.88 -36.11
CA GLU A 278 -39.70 -18.33 -35.18
C GLU A 278 -39.07 -17.81 -33.88
N GLU A 279 -38.08 -18.51 -33.33
CA GLU A 279 -37.35 -18.07 -32.13
C GLU A 279 -36.53 -16.81 -32.40
N PHE A 280 -35.90 -16.72 -33.58
CA PHE A 280 -35.18 -15.52 -34.01
C PHE A 280 -36.11 -14.32 -34.21
N ASP A 281 -37.25 -14.52 -34.86
CA ASP A 281 -38.25 -13.47 -35.08
C ASP A 281 -38.82 -12.95 -33.76
N MET A 282 -39.09 -13.85 -32.80
CA MET A 282 -39.46 -13.47 -31.43
C MET A 282 -38.38 -12.61 -30.75
N LEU A 283 -37.10 -12.98 -30.88
CA LEU A 283 -36.00 -12.24 -30.27
C LEU A 283 -35.85 -10.85 -30.89
N ILE A 284 -35.99 -10.76 -32.21
CA ILE A 284 -35.95 -9.49 -32.95
C ILE A 284 -37.10 -8.58 -32.49
N GLN A 285 -38.30 -9.13 -32.35
CA GLN A 285 -39.46 -8.40 -31.86
C GLN A 285 -39.24 -7.87 -30.44
N GLN A 286 -38.71 -8.71 -29.52
CA GLN A 286 -38.39 -8.29 -28.16
C GLN A 286 -37.35 -7.16 -28.12
N VAL A 287 -36.35 -7.20 -29.00
CA VAL A 287 -35.33 -6.13 -29.11
C VAL A 287 -35.95 -4.84 -29.63
N GLN A 288 -36.84 -4.92 -30.63
CA GLN A 288 -37.56 -3.75 -31.15
C GLN A 288 -38.50 -3.13 -30.11
N GLU A 289 -39.25 -3.95 -29.36
CA GLU A 289 -40.09 -3.50 -28.26
C GLU A 289 -39.29 -2.87 -27.12
N ARG A 290 -38.09 -3.40 -26.82
CA ARG A 290 -37.17 -2.77 -25.86
C ARG A 290 -36.67 -1.43 -26.35
N LYS A 291 -36.33 -1.31 -27.64
CA LYS A 291 -35.94 -0.01 -28.23
C LYS A 291 -37.08 1.00 -28.19
N GLN A 292 -38.30 0.58 -28.50
CA GLN A 292 -39.49 1.46 -28.45
C GLN A 292 -39.81 1.90 -27.02
N ARG A 293 -39.79 0.98 -26.03
CA ARG A 293 -39.94 1.34 -24.61
C ARG A 293 -38.90 2.36 -24.16
N LYS A 294 -37.62 2.12 -24.50
CA LYS A 294 -36.54 3.04 -24.15
C LYS A 294 -36.74 4.42 -24.78
N ALA A 295 -37.23 4.48 -26.02
CA ALA A 295 -37.53 5.75 -26.69
C ALA A 295 -38.75 6.48 -26.07
N LEU A 296 -39.77 5.76 -25.60
CA LEU A 296 -40.92 6.31 -24.89
C LEU A 296 -40.52 6.85 -23.51
N GLU A 297 -39.72 6.09 -22.74
CA GLU A 297 -39.20 6.52 -21.44
C GLU A 297 -38.37 7.81 -21.57
N THR A 298 -37.49 7.90 -22.58
CA THR A 298 -36.70 9.12 -22.83
C THR A 298 -37.58 10.32 -23.22
N ARG A 299 -38.72 10.08 -23.88
CA ARG A 299 -39.64 11.15 -24.30
C ARG A 299 -40.49 11.66 -23.13
N GLU A 300 -41.00 10.76 -22.28
CA GLU A 300 -41.71 11.13 -21.05
C GLU A 300 -40.81 11.85 -20.04
N GLU A 301 -39.52 11.49 -19.96
CA GLU A 301 -38.54 12.23 -19.14
C GLU A 301 -38.32 13.65 -19.68
N SER A 302 -38.24 13.83 -21.01
CA SER A 302 -38.08 15.16 -21.62
C SER A 302 -39.32 16.06 -21.50
N GLU A 303 -40.53 15.47 -21.51
CA GLU A 303 -41.78 16.23 -21.31
C GLU A 303 -41.95 16.67 -19.85
N LYS A 304 -41.55 15.85 -18.88
CA LYS A 304 -41.55 16.20 -17.44
C LYS A 304 -40.50 17.25 -17.06
N GLU A 305 -39.39 17.33 -17.80
CA GLU A 305 -38.41 18.43 -17.64
C GLU A 305 -38.96 19.75 -18.21
N ASN A 306 -39.61 19.73 -19.38
CA ASN A 306 -40.21 20.94 -19.96
C ASN A 306 -41.39 21.50 -19.14
N ASP A 307 -42.25 20.65 -18.57
CA ASP A 307 -43.35 21.09 -17.69
C ASP A 307 -42.84 21.75 -16.38
N LYS A 308 -41.64 21.39 -15.91
CA LYS A 308 -41.01 22.03 -14.74
C LYS A 308 -40.40 23.39 -15.07
N ASP A 309 -39.89 23.56 -16.28
CA ASP A 309 -39.31 24.83 -16.75
C ASP A 309 -40.40 25.87 -17.10
N GLU A 310 -41.58 25.45 -17.60
CA GLU A 310 -42.71 26.39 -17.82
C GLU A 310 -43.39 26.83 -16.52
N ASN A 311 -43.47 25.96 -15.50
CA ASN A 311 -44.05 26.32 -14.19
C ASN A 311 -43.11 27.19 -13.33
N SER A 312 -41.80 27.17 -13.59
CA SER A 312 -40.83 28.02 -12.89
C SER A 312 -40.62 29.39 -13.55
N GLN A 313 -41.00 29.56 -14.82
CA GLN A 313 -41.07 30.88 -15.48
C GLN A 313 -42.35 31.66 -15.18
N SER A 314 -43.44 30.99 -14.82
CA SER A 314 -44.71 31.63 -14.45
C SER A 314 -44.75 32.13 -13.00
N GLU A 315 -44.00 31.51 -12.06
CA GLU A 315 -43.86 32.00 -10.68
C GLU A 315 -42.92 33.20 -10.49
N LEU A 316 -42.17 33.61 -11.54
CA LEU A 316 -41.26 34.76 -11.51
C LEU A 316 -41.87 36.07 -12.04
N ILE A 317 -43.15 36.10 -12.43
CA ILE A 317 -43.84 37.28 -13.00
C ILE A 317 -44.85 37.93 -12.03
N GLU A 318 -45.11 37.35 -10.84
CA GLU A 318 -46.08 37.88 -9.86
C GLU A 318 -45.48 38.49 -8.59
N ILE A 319 -44.24 38.98 -8.61
CA ILE A 319 -43.67 39.77 -7.50
C ILE A 319 -43.10 41.10 -8.04
N GLU A 320 -44.00 42.05 -8.31
CA GLU A 320 -43.80 43.50 -8.21
C GLU A 320 -45.11 44.20 -7.79
#